data_AF-A0A967FCU3-F1
#
_entry.id   AF-A0A967FCU3-F1
#
_cell.length_a   1.000
_cell.length_b   1.000
_cell.length_c   1.000
_cell.angle_alpha   90.00
_cell.angle_beta   90.00
_cell.angle_gamma   90.00
#
_symmetry.space_group_name_H-M   'P 1'
#
loop_
_entity.id
_entity.type
_entity.pdbx_description
1 polymer ?
#
loop_
_entity_poly.entity_id
_entity_poly.type
_entity_poly.pdbx_seq_one_letter_code
_entity_poly.pdbx_strand_id
1 'polypeptide(L)'
;KTVQTAKAIRRAGGKIPQETITIVNIYDSDFVWPEGTKVKALRIIQALPKTTPPPNRPRIGIANQTNARAVLGTVPVEADGSAHFEAPVGKAIYFQALDERGMAIQSMRSATYVHPGEQMTCLGCHEPKHLVPKQSTARPLALQRAPSKIEADVDGSNPFNYVRLVQPVLERNCVSCHQKKKALDLSGEIEGNNGWTRSYNNLAEKYGFYFHVSNGSINQGIHGGSRTIPGRFGAKASGLMEYMDERHYGVKLSEEDFHRLILWLDCNSEFYGSYENTIAQAQGQIVWPTLD
;
A
#
# COMPACT_ATOMS: atom_id res chain seq x y z
N LYS A 1 19.70 7.56 17.19
CA LYS A 1 20.99 8.09 16.66
C LYS A 1 20.66 8.91 15.41
N THR A 2 21.12 10.15 15.26
CA THR A 2 20.71 10.99 14.11
C THR A 2 21.49 10.63 12.84
N VAL A 3 21.04 11.10 11.69
CA VAL A 3 21.77 10.97 10.40
C VAL A 3 23.20 11.50 10.49
N GLN A 4 23.40 12.58 11.25
CA GLN A 4 24.72 13.15 11.49
C GLN A 4 25.61 12.22 12.33
N THR A 5 25.05 11.59 13.38
CA THR A 5 25.78 10.61 14.20
C THR A 5 26.20 9.39 13.39
N ALA A 6 25.32 8.90 12.51
CA ALA A 6 25.63 7.79 11.61
C ALA A 6 26.74 8.14 10.62
N LYS A 7 26.66 9.30 9.96
CA LYS A 7 27.74 9.79 9.07
C LYS A 7 29.06 9.94 9.82
N ALA A 8 29.05 10.42 11.06
CA ALA A 8 30.23 10.53 11.90
C ALA A 8 30.84 9.17 12.25
N ILE A 9 30.02 8.17 12.59
CA ILE A 9 30.47 6.79 12.88
C ILE A 9 31.11 6.16 11.63
N ARG A 10 30.49 6.30 10.45
CA ARG A 10 31.09 5.83 9.18
C ARG A 10 32.41 6.53 8.89
N ARG A 11 32.49 7.85 9.07
CA ARG A 11 33.74 8.62 8.92
C ARG A 11 34.84 8.17 9.88
N ALA A 12 34.46 7.72 11.08
CA ALA A 12 35.38 7.18 12.08
C ALA A 12 35.70 5.67 11.88
N GLY A 13 35.27 5.05 10.76
CA GLY A 13 35.51 3.63 10.48
C GLY A 13 34.68 2.64 11.32
N GLY A 14 33.69 3.12 12.07
CA GLY A 14 32.84 2.29 12.90
C GLY A 14 31.72 1.58 12.13
N LYS A 15 31.32 0.39 12.60
CA LYS A 15 30.13 -0.32 12.10
C LYS A 15 28.86 0.29 12.67
N ILE A 16 27.91 0.62 11.81
CA ILE A 16 26.56 1.02 12.22
C ILE A 16 25.71 -0.25 12.28
N PRO A 17 24.94 -0.49 13.36
CA PRO A 17 23.95 -1.55 13.39
C PRO A 17 22.99 -1.44 12.21
N GLN A 18 22.44 -2.55 11.77
CA GLN A 18 21.42 -2.55 10.73
C GLN A 18 20.13 -1.92 11.24
N GLU A 19 19.44 -1.23 10.35
CA GLU A 19 18.22 -0.50 10.58
C GLU A 19 17.06 -1.45 10.43
N THR A 20 16.39 -1.74 11.54
CA THR A 20 15.38 -2.80 11.55
C THR A 20 14.10 -2.35 12.21
N ILE A 21 12.98 -2.88 11.72
CA ILE A 21 11.70 -2.80 12.40
C ILE A 21 11.29 -4.22 12.81
N THR A 22 10.82 -4.35 14.04
CA THR A 22 10.26 -5.59 14.59
C THR A 22 8.82 -5.37 14.99
N ILE A 23 7.91 -6.23 14.55
CA ILE A 23 6.57 -6.37 15.11
C ILE A 23 6.60 -7.65 15.95
N VAL A 24 6.36 -7.53 17.26
CA VAL A 24 6.43 -8.67 18.18
C VAL A 24 5.27 -9.62 17.93
N ASN A 25 4.04 -9.11 17.88
CA ASN A 25 2.86 -9.88 17.51
C ASN A 25 1.80 -8.99 16.87
N ILE A 26 1.58 -9.13 15.57
CA ILE A 26 0.60 -8.33 14.83
C ILE A 26 -0.83 -8.48 15.37
N TYR A 27 -1.15 -9.60 16.02
CA TYR A 27 -2.47 -9.86 16.58
C TYR A 27 -2.73 -9.16 17.90
N ASP A 28 -1.69 -8.59 18.54
CA ASP A 28 -1.90 -7.68 19.66
C ASP A 28 -2.34 -6.32 19.13
N SER A 29 -3.63 -6.03 19.25
CA SER A 29 -4.26 -4.83 18.70
C SER A 29 -5.38 -4.34 19.60
N ASP A 30 -5.64 -3.04 19.57
CA ASP A 30 -6.81 -2.44 20.23
C ASP A 30 -8.12 -2.55 19.40
N PHE A 31 -8.06 -3.22 18.26
CA PHE A 31 -9.21 -3.57 17.42
C PHE A 31 -9.36 -5.10 17.30
N VAL A 32 -10.52 -5.53 16.82
CA VAL A 32 -10.85 -6.95 16.66
C VAL A 32 -10.52 -7.40 15.23
N TRP A 33 -9.71 -8.44 15.12
CA TRP A 33 -9.46 -9.12 13.85
C TRP A 33 -10.69 -9.94 13.42
N PRO A 34 -10.99 -10.04 12.12
CA PRO A 34 -11.98 -10.99 11.63
C PRO A 34 -11.65 -12.41 12.08
N GLU A 35 -12.68 -13.22 12.30
CA GLU A 35 -12.49 -14.62 12.71
C GLU A 35 -11.65 -15.38 11.68
N GLY A 36 -10.72 -16.22 12.17
CA GLY A 36 -9.84 -17.02 11.32
C GLY A 36 -8.76 -16.23 10.57
N THR A 37 -8.55 -14.94 10.89
CA THR A 37 -7.53 -14.10 10.25
C THR A 37 -6.13 -14.72 10.33
N LYS A 38 -5.53 -14.97 9.16
CA LYS A 38 -4.13 -15.39 9.00
C LYS A 38 -3.36 -14.31 8.25
N VAL A 39 -2.46 -13.63 8.94
CA VAL A 39 -1.55 -12.67 8.31
C VAL A 39 -0.34 -13.44 7.78
N LYS A 40 -0.02 -13.27 6.49
CA LYS A 40 1.10 -13.95 5.82
C LYS A 40 2.28 -13.04 5.52
N ALA A 41 1.99 -11.77 5.27
CA ALA A 41 3.01 -10.78 4.96
C ALA A 41 2.61 -9.39 5.46
N LEU A 42 3.62 -8.53 5.62
CA LEU A 42 3.44 -7.09 5.76
C LEU A 42 3.82 -6.43 4.44
N ARG A 43 2.91 -5.64 3.85
CA ARG A 43 3.26 -4.70 2.79
C ARG A 43 3.82 -3.44 3.40
N ILE A 44 4.94 -2.97 2.87
CA ILE A 44 5.61 -1.75 3.31
C ILE A 44 5.41 -0.70 2.22
N ILE A 45 4.75 0.40 2.56
CA ILE A 45 4.42 1.45 1.61
C ILE A 45 4.98 2.77 2.12
N GLN A 46 5.65 3.51 1.23
CA GLN A 46 6.06 4.87 1.50
C GLN A 46 4.96 5.85 1.08
N ALA A 47 4.62 6.78 1.97
CA ALA A 47 3.88 7.98 1.61
C ALA A 47 4.87 9.04 1.12
N LEU A 48 4.72 9.47 -0.13
CA LEU A 48 5.66 10.41 -0.76
C LEU A 48 5.33 11.86 -0.37
N PRO A 49 6.33 12.67 0.00
CA PRO A 49 6.13 14.09 0.24
C PRO A 49 5.63 14.81 -1.02
N LYS A 50 4.66 15.69 -0.84
CA LYS A 50 4.12 16.50 -1.93
C LYS A 50 5.09 17.61 -2.33
N THR A 51 5.39 17.71 -3.62
CA THR A 51 6.30 18.72 -4.18
C THR A 51 5.61 20.02 -4.60
N THR A 52 4.27 20.07 -4.52
CA THR A 52 3.46 21.20 -4.96
C THR A 52 2.56 21.75 -3.84
N PRO A 53 2.34 23.08 -3.74
CA PRO A 53 1.51 23.66 -2.68
C PRO A 53 0.01 23.28 -2.71
N PRO A 54 -0.70 23.32 -3.86
CA PRO A 54 -2.15 23.09 -3.86
C PRO A 54 -2.48 21.61 -3.64
N PRO A 55 -3.42 21.25 -2.74
CA PRO A 55 -3.65 19.85 -2.34
C PRO A 55 -3.90 18.89 -3.51
N ASN A 56 -4.73 19.31 -4.49
CA ASN A 56 -5.15 18.47 -5.62
C ASN A 56 -4.53 18.91 -6.96
N ARG A 57 -3.37 19.59 -6.96
CA ARG A 57 -2.63 19.89 -8.20
C ARG A 57 -1.17 19.40 -8.10
N PRO A 58 -0.75 18.40 -8.90
CA PRO A 58 -1.62 17.54 -9.70
C PRO A 58 -2.54 16.71 -8.82
N ARG A 59 -3.59 16.17 -9.44
CA ARG A 59 -4.55 15.28 -8.79
C ARG A 59 -4.07 13.83 -8.96
N ILE A 60 -3.63 13.22 -7.86
CA ILE A 60 -3.00 11.89 -7.86
C ILE A 60 -4.00 10.77 -8.18
N GLY A 61 -5.26 10.94 -7.76
CA GLY A 61 -6.36 10.05 -8.08
C GLY A 61 -7.72 10.66 -7.73
N ILE A 62 -8.75 9.84 -7.63
CA ILE A 62 -10.12 10.34 -7.45
C ILE A 62 -10.32 10.98 -6.06
N ALA A 63 -9.60 10.48 -5.05
CA ALA A 63 -9.64 10.99 -3.69
C ALA A 63 -9.12 12.43 -3.59
N ASN A 64 -9.82 13.27 -2.82
CA ASN A 64 -9.32 14.60 -2.47
C ASN A 64 -8.22 14.49 -1.42
N GLN A 65 -7.15 15.28 -1.63
CA GLN A 65 -6.02 15.49 -0.74
C GLN A 65 -5.29 14.19 -0.37
N THR A 66 -5.26 13.24 -1.29
CA THR A 66 -4.46 12.03 -1.16
C THR A 66 -3.00 12.28 -1.55
N ASN A 67 -2.10 11.48 -0.98
CA ASN A 67 -0.69 11.53 -1.32
C ASN A 67 -0.30 10.44 -2.32
N ALA A 68 0.69 10.76 -3.14
CA ALA A 68 1.40 9.77 -3.92
C ALA A 68 2.10 8.78 -3.00
N ARG A 69 2.28 7.55 -3.48
CA ARG A 69 2.82 6.45 -2.68
C ARG A 69 3.69 5.53 -3.53
N ALA A 70 4.61 4.84 -2.87
CA ALA A 70 5.45 3.82 -3.48
C ALA A 70 5.36 2.54 -2.65
N VAL A 71 4.99 1.43 -3.28
CA VAL A 71 4.96 0.12 -2.63
C VAL A 71 6.39 -0.41 -2.63
N LEU A 72 7.05 -0.36 -1.47
CA LEU A 72 8.45 -0.78 -1.39
C LEU A 72 8.58 -2.30 -1.52
N GLY A 73 7.53 -3.02 -1.15
CA GLY A 73 7.46 -4.47 -1.28
C GLY A 73 6.80 -5.12 -0.07
N THR A 74 7.13 -6.39 0.15
CA THR A 74 6.60 -7.18 1.26
C THR A 74 7.69 -7.87 2.07
N VAL A 75 7.36 -8.24 3.30
CA VAL A 75 8.17 -9.06 4.20
C VAL A 75 7.28 -10.12 4.86
N PRO A 76 7.80 -11.31 5.18
CA PRO A 76 7.00 -12.38 5.76
C PRO A 76 6.57 -12.07 7.20
N VAL A 77 5.38 -12.54 7.56
CA VAL A 77 4.88 -12.62 8.93
C VAL A 77 4.90 -14.09 9.36
N GLU A 78 5.54 -14.36 10.48
CA GLU A 78 5.66 -15.71 11.03
C GLU A 78 4.33 -16.21 11.60
N ALA A 79 4.25 -17.51 11.85
CA ALA A 79 3.03 -18.15 12.37
C ALA A 79 2.60 -17.63 13.76
N ASP A 80 3.53 -17.08 14.55
CA ASP A 80 3.25 -16.43 15.85
C ASP A 80 2.83 -14.96 15.72
N GLY A 81 2.69 -14.45 14.49
CA GLY A 81 2.33 -13.06 14.19
C GLY A 81 3.51 -12.09 14.20
N SER A 82 4.74 -12.57 14.41
CA SER A 82 5.93 -11.72 14.45
C SER A 82 6.49 -11.41 13.06
N ALA A 83 7.12 -10.24 12.92
CA ALA A 83 7.85 -9.85 11.71
C ALA A 83 9.10 -9.07 12.09
N HIS A 84 10.20 -9.29 11.35
CA HIS A 84 11.48 -8.63 11.57
C HIS A 84 12.18 -8.39 10.24
N PHE A 85 12.47 -7.13 9.91
CA PHE A 85 12.94 -6.76 8.59
C PHE A 85 13.80 -5.50 8.57
N GLU A 86 14.58 -5.37 7.49
CA GLU A 86 15.40 -4.20 7.17
C GLU A 86 14.49 -3.04 6.76
N ALA A 87 14.62 -1.89 7.43
CA ALA A 87 13.75 -0.75 7.22
C ALA A 87 14.43 0.35 6.39
N PRO A 88 13.70 0.98 5.45
CA PRO A 88 14.23 2.10 4.69
C PRO A 88 14.42 3.33 5.59
N VAL A 89 15.62 3.89 5.56
CA VAL A 89 16.01 5.00 6.43
C VAL A 89 15.43 6.31 5.94
N GLY A 90 14.85 7.09 6.86
CA GLY A 90 14.34 8.44 6.57
C GLY A 90 13.10 8.50 5.67
N LYS A 91 12.51 7.34 5.33
CA LYS A 91 11.30 7.26 4.52
C LYS A 91 10.06 7.19 5.42
N ALA A 92 9.05 8.00 5.14
CA ALA A 92 7.76 7.95 5.81
C ALA A 92 6.98 6.71 5.33
N ILE A 93 7.03 5.64 6.10
CA ILE A 93 6.45 4.34 5.75
C ILE A 93 5.26 3.98 6.62
N TYR A 94 4.38 3.15 6.08
CA TYR A 94 3.26 2.54 6.79
C TYR A 94 3.06 1.10 6.32
N PHE A 95 2.29 0.34 7.09
CA PHE A 95 2.15 -1.11 6.91
C PHE A 95 0.73 -1.52 6.56
N GLN A 96 0.60 -2.59 5.77
CA GLN A 96 -0.63 -3.34 5.59
C GLN A 96 -0.42 -4.80 5.97
N ALA A 97 -1.32 -5.34 6.80
CA ALA A 97 -1.35 -6.76 7.12
C ALA A 97 -2.04 -7.52 5.99
N LEU A 98 -1.33 -8.43 5.32
CA LEU A 98 -1.84 -9.15 4.15
C LEU A 98 -2.27 -10.57 4.50
N ASP A 99 -3.35 -11.04 3.88
CA ASP A 99 -3.76 -12.44 3.92
C ASP A 99 -2.96 -13.30 2.92
N GLU A 100 -3.32 -14.58 2.81
CA GLU A 100 -2.70 -15.55 1.91
C GLU A 100 -2.86 -15.25 0.41
N ARG A 101 -3.81 -14.38 0.05
CA ARG A 101 -4.03 -13.93 -1.33
C ARG A 101 -3.39 -12.57 -1.61
N GLY A 102 -2.64 -12.02 -0.66
CA GLY A 102 -2.01 -10.71 -0.78
C GLY A 102 -2.97 -9.53 -0.58
N MET A 103 -4.19 -9.75 -0.09
CA MET A 103 -5.15 -8.67 0.16
C MET A 103 -4.93 -8.06 1.54
N ALA A 104 -4.98 -6.74 1.62
CA ALA A 104 -4.90 -6.03 2.89
C ALA A 104 -6.12 -6.31 3.78
N ILE A 105 -5.87 -6.87 4.96
CA ILE A 105 -6.84 -7.09 6.03
C ILE A 105 -7.00 -5.81 6.84
N GLN A 106 -5.89 -5.14 7.13
CA GLN A 106 -5.83 -3.91 7.92
C GLN A 106 -4.70 -3.02 7.38
N SER A 107 -4.93 -1.71 7.34
CA SER A 107 -3.92 -0.73 6.91
C SER A 107 -3.67 0.30 8.00
N MET A 108 -2.40 0.57 8.26
CA MET A 108 -2.01 1.71 9.08
C MET A 108 -2.47 3.02 8.40
N ARG A 109 -3.02 3.95 9.19
CA ARG A 109 -3.50 5.29 8.77
C ARG A 109 -2.66 6.41 9.37
N SER A 110 -1.40 6.10 9.62
CA SER A 110 -0.33 6.97 10.10
C SER A 110 0.95 6.58 9.38
N ALA A 111 2.07 7.24 9.66
CA ALA A 111 3.38 6.85 9.16
C ALA A 111 4.38 6.74 10.32
N THR A 112 5.40 5.92 10.11
CA THR A 112 6.61 5.83 10.94
C THR A 112 7.85 5.97 10.05
N TYR A 113 9.02 6.09 10.65
CA TYR A 113 10.31 6.11 9.97
C TYR A 113 11.41 5.66 10.93
N VAL A 114 12.55 5.23 10.38
CA VAL A 114 13.74 4.90 11.16
C VAL A 114 14.92 5.80 10.78
N HIS A 115 15.76 6.12 11.75
CA HIS A 115 17.06 6.74 11.54
C HIS A 115 18.14 5.70 11.22
N PRO A 116 19.30 6.10 10.68
CA PRO A 116 20.36 5.14 10.43
C PRO A 116 20.89 4.55 11.75
N GLY A 117 20.99 3.22 11.77
CA GLY A 117 21.35 2.40 12.93
C GLY A 117 20.26 2.23 13.99
N GLU A 118 19.02 2.61 13.71
CA GLU A 118 17.90 2.44 14.63
C GLU A 118 17.27 1.05 14.55
N GLN A 119 16.94 0.48 15.70
CA GLN A 119 16.19 -0.76 15.83
C GLN A 119 14.85 -0.45 16.52
N MET A 120 13.81 -0.28 15.72
CA MET A 120 12.47 0.05 16.20
C MET A 120 11.68 -1.23 16.49
N THR A 121 10.91 -1.24 17.57
CA THR A 121 10.04 -2.36 17.93
C THR A 121 8.63 -1.86 18.18
N CYS A 122 7.66 -2.47 17.49
CA CYS A 122 6.23 -2.36 17.76
C CYS A 122 5.80 -3.62 18.52
N LEU A 123 5.12 -3.47 19.64
CA LEU A 123 4.62 -4.64 20.37
C LEU A 123 3.47 -5.30 19.61
N GLY A 124 2.60 -4.48 19.03
CA GLY A 124 1.44 -4.93 18.28
C GLY A 124 1.10 -4.06 17.08
N CYS A 125 -0.04 -4.35 16.46
CA CYS A 125 -0.61 -3.55 15.39
C CYS A 125 -1.60 -2.54 16.00
N HIS A 126 -1.06 -1.45 16.56
CA HIS A 126 -1.82 -0.46 17.35
C HIS A 126 -2.27 -1.01 18.71
N GLU A 127 -1.30 -1.50 19.48
CA GLU A 127 -1.50 -2.07 20.81
C GLU A 127 -2.10 -1.04 21.81
N PRO A 128 -2.86 -1.50 22.81
CA PRO A 128 -3.40 -0.62 23.85
C PRO A 128 -2.30 0.08 24.66
N LYS A 129 -2.20 1.41 24.53
CA LYS A 129 -1.14 2.23 25.15
C LYS A 129 -1.11 2.24 26.68
N HIS A 130 -2.23 1.89 27.30
CA HIS A 130 -2.43 1.95 28.75
C HIS A 130 -2.50 0.56 29.40
N LEU A 131 -2.25 -0.50 28.63
CA LEU A 131 -2.14 -1.84 29.17
C LEU A 131 -0.68 -2.24 29.30
N VAL A 132 -0.40 -3.01 30.35
CA VAL A 132 0.90 -3.67 30.48
C VAL A 132 1.02 -4.67 29.32
N PRO A 133 2.13 -4.65 28.57
CA PRO A 133 2.37 -5.62 27.51
C PRO A 133 2.21 -7.03 28.06
N LYS A 134 1.49 -7.89 27.32
CA LYS A 134 1.47 -9.31 27.67
C LYS A 134 2.89 -9.84 27.57
N GLN A 135 3.45 -10.31 28.69
CA GLN A 135 4.75 -10.98 28.67
C GLN A 135 4.62 -12.25 27.83
N SER A 136 5.16 -12.23 26.61
CA SER A 136 5.42 -13.47 25.88
C SER A 136 6.59 -14.18 26.55
N THR A 137 6.39 -15.43 26.98
CA THR A 137 7.46 -16.26 27.53
C THR A 137 8.41 -16.78 26.44
N ALA A 138 8.01 -16.72 25.18
CA ALA A 138 8.80 -17.17 24.03
C ALA A 138 9.34 -15.99 23.21
N ARG A 139 10.60 -16.13 22.75
CA ARG A 139 11.22 -15.20 21.81
C ARG A 139 10.49 -15.28 20.46
N PRO A 140 10.01 -14.16 19.89
CA PRO A 140 9.32 -14.14 18.60
C PRO A 140 10.10 -14.87 17.50
N LEU A 141 9.40 -15.67 16.68
CA LEU A 141 10.01 -16.47 15.62
C LEU A 141 10.84 -15.61 14.66
N ALA A 142 10.36 -14.42 14.30
CA ALA A 142 11.05 -13.54 13.37
C ALA A 142 12.41 -13.05 13.90
N LEU A 143 12.58 -12.98 15.23
CA LEU A 143 13.85 -12.61 15.87
C LEU A 143 14.84 -13.78 16.00
N GLN A 144 14.45 -15.00 15.61
CA GLN A 144 15.33 -16.17 15.63
C GLN A 144 16.16 -16.30 14.35
N ARG A 145 15.90 -15.44 13.36
CA ARG A 145 16.62 -15.34 12.09
C ARG A 145 17.08 -13.90 11.85
N ALA A 146 17.90 -13.71 10.80
CA ALA A 146 18.26 -12.38 10.33
C ALA A 146 17.01 -11.60 9.86
N PRO A 147 17.03 -10.25 9.93
CA PRO A 147 15.96 -9.44 9.38
C PRO A 147 15.73 -9.76 7.91
N SER A 148 14.47 -9.87 7.51
CA SER A 148 14.09 -10.02 6.10
C SER A 148 14.44 -8.77 5.31
N LYS A 149 14.94 -8.96 4.09
CA LYS A 149 14.94 -7.88 3.08
C LYS A 149 13.53 -7.67 2.55
N ILE A 150 13.24 -6.45 2.13
CA ILE A 150 11.98 -6.13 1.46
C ILE A 150 12.02 -6.72 0.05
N GLU A 151 11.09 -7.62 -0.24
CA GLU A 151 10.92 -8.19 -1.57
C GLU A 151 10.05 -7.27 -2.41
N ALA A 152 10.62 -6.73 -3.49
CA ALA A 152 9.94 -5.79 -4.38
C ALA A 152 8.66 -6.41 -4.97
N ASP A 153 7.64 -5.56 -5.14
CA ASP A 153 6.36 -5.95 -5.72
C ASP A 153 6.40 -5.83 -7.27
N VAL A 154 5.30 -6.14 -7.95
CA VAL A 154 5.18 -6.16 -9.41
C VAL A 154 5.45 -4.80 -10.07
N ASP A 155 5.80 -4.81 -11.37
CA ASP A 155 6.01 -3.55 -12.12
C ASP A 155 4.78 -2.63 -12.07
N GLY A 156 5.03 -1.32 -11.93
CA GLY A 156 4.00 -0.30 -11.74
C GLY A 156 3.57 -0.09 -10.29
N SER A 157 4.19 -0.79 -9.33
CA SER A 157 3.99 -0.58 -7.88
C SER A 157 4.97 0.43 -7.26
N ASN A 158 6.17 0.56 -7.85
CA ASN A 158 7.21 1.49 -7.43
C ASN A 158 8.15 1.88 -8.62
N PRO A 159 8.01 3.10 -9.19
CA PRO A 159 7.02 4.10 -8.84
C PRO A 159 5.61 3.61 -9.18
N PHE A 160 4.64 3.94 -8.33
CA PHE A 160 3.25 3.53 -8.50
C PHE A 160 2.65 4.19 -9.76
N ASN A 161 1.92 3.45 -10.60
CA ASN A 161 1.30 4.02 -11.79
C ASN A 161 0.18 3.11 -12.32
N TYR A 162 -1.04 3.62 -12.44
CA TYR A 162 -2.19 2.85 -12.91
C TYR A 162 -2.03 2.31 -14.34
N VAL A 163 -1.46 3.11 -15.25
CA VAL A 163 -1.27 2.74 -16.66
C VAL A 163 -0.28 1.59 -16.81
N ARG A 164 0.68 1.46 -15.89
CA ARG A 164 1.64 0.34 -15.86
C ARG A 164 1.12 -0.84 -15.03
N LEU A 165 0.41 -0.57 -13.94
CA LEU A 165 -0.02 -1.58 -12.97
C LEU A 165 -1.30 -2.29 -13.43
N VAL A 166 -2.33 -1.53 -13.82
CA VAL A 166 -3.71 -2.02 -14.00
C VAL A 166 -4.13 -2.07 -15.46
N GLN A 167 -3.84 -1.04 -16.26
CA GLN A 167 -4.30 -1.01 -17.65
C GLN A 167 -3.90 -2.27 -18.45
N PRO A 168 -2.68 -2.83 -18.32
CA PRO A 168 -2.32 -4.03 -19.07
C PRO A 168 -3.17 -5.25 -18.68
N VAL A 169 -3.62 -5.33 -17.42
CA VAL A 169 -4.53 -6.38 -16.95
C VAL A 169 -5.89 -6.25 -17.63
N LEU A 170 -6.41 -5.02 -17.72
CA LEU A 170 -7.70 -4.74 -18.36
C LEU A 170 -7.65 -5.02 -19.87
N GLU A 171 -6.58 -4.60 -20.55
CA GLU A 171 -6.40 -4.84 -21.99
C GLU A 171 -6.41 -6.35 -22.31
N ARG A 172 -5.70 -7.15 -21.50
CA ARG A 172 -5.63 -8.62 -21.68
C ARG A 172 -6.96 -9.31 -21.40
N ASN A 173 -7.64 -8.94 -20.32
CA ASN A 173 -8.71 -9.76 -19.74
C ASN A 173 -10.12 -9.18 -19.93
N CYS A 174 -10.26 -7.88 -20.14
CA CYS A 174 -11.56 -7.20 -20.01
C CYS A 174 -11.97 -6.47 -21.30
N VAL A 175 -11.06 -5.71 -21.92
CA VAL A 175 -11.39 -4.75 -22.99
C VAL A 175 -12.13 -5.39 -24.16
N SER A 176 -11.67 -6.55 -24.66
CA SER A 176 -12.29 -7.19 -25.83
C SER A 176 -13.76 -7.52 -25.62
N CYS A 177 -14.12 -8.11 -24.48
CA CYS A 177 -15.50 -8.45 -24.16
C CYS A 177 -16.35 -7.22 -23.86
N HIS A 178 -15.78 -6.22 -23.17
CA HIS A 178 -16.45 -4.97 -22.85
C HIS A 178 -16.83 -4.18 -24.11
N GLN A 179 -15.95 -4.13 -25.10
CA GLN A 179 -16.24 -3.52 -26.40
C GLN A 179 -17.33 -4.29 -27.16
N LYS A 180 -17.19 -5.61 -27.30
CA LYS A 180 -18.15 -6.45 -28.03
C LYS A 180 -19.56 -6.40 -27.45
N LYS A 181 -19.66 -6.39 -26.11
CA LYS A 181 -20.94 -6.36 -25.39
C LYS A 181 -21.45 -4.95 -25.11
N LYS A 182 -20.76 -3.90 -25.56
CA LYS A 182 -21.08 -2.49 -25.26
C LYS A 182 -21.28 -2.25 -23.76
N ALA A 183 -20.41 -2.84 -22.95
CA ALA A 183 -20.37 -2.64 -21.51
C ALA A 183 -19.57 -1.37 -21.18
N LEU A 184 -19.23 -1.19 -19.89
CA LEU A 184 -18.37 -0.10 -19.42
C LEU A 184 -17.06 -0.07 -20.23
N ASP A 185 -16.68 1.10 -20.74
CA ASP A 185 -15.47 1.21 -21.57
C ASP A 185 -14.21 1.17 -20.69
N LEU A 186 -13.32 0.22 -20.98
CA LEU A 186 -12.10 -0.04 -20.23
C LEU A 186 -10.83 0.24 -21.05
N SER A 187 -10.95 0.98 -22.14
CA SER A 187 -9.80 1.35 -22.96
C SER A 187 -8.82 2.28 -22.23
N GLY A 188 -7.55 2.19 -22.60
CA GLY A 188 -6.48 3.05 -22.11
C GLY A 188 -6.45 4.46 -22.72
N GLU A 189 -7.53 4.93 -23.33
CA GLU A 189 -7.58 6.26 -23.96
C GLU A 189 -7.42 7.36 -22.90
N ILE A 190 -6.42 8.24 -23.05
CA ILE A 190 -6.17 9.35 -22.12
C ILE A 190 -7.16 10.48 -22.39
N GLU A 191 -7.89 10.92 -21.38
CA GLU A 191 -8.91 11.96 -21.51
C GLU A 191 -9.06 12.84 -20.24
N GLY A 192 -9.88 13.88 -20.38
CA GLY A 192 -10.24 14.79 -19.29
C GLY A 192 -9.10 15.69 -18.82
N ASN A 193 -9.44 16.63 -17.91
CA ASN A 193 -8.51 17.67 -17.47
C ASN A 193 -7.34 17.16 -16.60
N ASN A 194 -7.45 15.94 -16.06
CA ASN A 194 -6.41 15.33 -15.24
C ASN A 194 -5.48 14.38 -16.04
N GLY A 195 -5.80 14.11 -17.31
CA GLY A 195 -5.04 13.18 -18.16
C GLY A 195 -5.15 11.72 -17.70
N TRP A 196 -6.32 11.30 -17.22
CA TRP A 196 -6.54 9.92 -16.78
C TRP A 196 -7.07 9.07 -17.93
N THR A 197 -6.83 7.76 -17.88
CA THR A 197 -7.39 6.86 -18.89
C THR A 197 -8.91 6.70 -18.70
N ARG A 198 -9.62 6.43 -19.81
CA ARG A 198 -11.07 6.17 -19.83
C ARG A 198 -11.46 5.04 -18.87
N SER A 199 -10.69 3.96 -18.86
CA SER A 199 -10.80 2.87 -17.88
C SER A 199 -10.77 3.32 -16.42
N TYR A 200 -9.83 4.20 -16.06
CA TYR A 200 -9.69 4.69 -14.70
C TYR A 200 -10.89 5.56 -14.33
N ASN A 201 -11.29 6.49 -15.21
CA ASN A 201 -12.45 7.34 -15.00
C ASN A 201 -13.72 6.53 -14.75
N ASN A 202 -13.88 5.42 -15.47
CA ASN A 202 -15.03 4.54 -15.38
C ASN A 202 -15.02 3.61 -14.16
N LEU A 203 -13.83 3.28 -13.63
CA LEU A 203 -13.68 2.32 -12.54
C LEU A 203 -13.50 2.96 -11.16
N ALA A 204 -12.64 3.97 -11.04
CA ALA A 204 -12.05 4.38 -9.76
C ALA A 204 -13.09 4.89 -8.76
N GLU A 205 -14.04 5.73 -9.20
CA GLU A 205 -15.07 6.30 -8.31
C GLU A 205 -16.10 5.26 -7.85
N LYS A 206 -16.59 4.43 -8.78
CA LYS A 206 -17.71 3.52 -8.52
C LYS A 206 -17.29 2.19 -7.93
N TYR A 207 -16.16 1.65 -8.39
CA TYR A 207 -15.73 0.29 -8.04
C TYR A 207 -14.39 0.27 -7.27
N GLY A 208 -13.63 1.37 -7.29
CA GLY A 208 -12.40 1.48 -6.53
C GLY A 208 -12.61 1.51 -5.01
N PHE A 209 -11.50 1.52 -4.29
CA PHE A 209 -11.47 1.78 -2.86
C PHE A 209 -10.51 2.93 -2.57
N TYR A 210 -11.00 3.97 -1.89
CA TYR A 210 -10.18 5.13 -1.54
C TYR A 210 -10.66 5.83 -0.28
N PHE A 211 -9.75 6.44 0.45
CA PHE A 211 -10.06 7.39 1.50
C PHE A 211 -10.00 8.80 0.95
N HIS A 212 -10.97 9.63 1.33
CA HIS A 212 -11.16 10.97 0.83
C HIS A 212 -11.19 11.97 1.97
N VAL A 213 -10.54 13.13 1.78
CA VAL A 213 -10.58 14.22 2.74
C VAL A 213 -11.68 15.23 2.36
N SER A 214 -12.67 15.34 3.24
CA SER A 214 -13.72 16.37 3.23
C SER A 214 -14.02 16.83 4.66
N ASN A 215 -14.78 17.92 4.82
CA ASN A 215 -15.15 18.40 6.15
C ASN A 215 -15.96 17.31 6.89
N GLY A 216 -15.53 16.94 8.10
CA GLY A 216 -16.15 15.84 8.87
C GLY A 216 -15.77 14.42 8.43
N SER A 217 -14.97 14.25 7.37
CA SER A 217 -14.54 12.92 6.88
C SER A 217 -13.86 12.07 7.95
N ILE A 218 -13.18 12.68 8.94
CA ILE A 218 -12.54 11.97 10.05
C ILE A 218 -13.51 11.13 10.91
N ASN A 219 -14.80 11.42 10.84
CA ASN A 219 -15.86 10.70 11.56
C ASN A 219 -16.57 9.65 10.69
N GLN A 220 -16.16 9.46 9.44
CA GLN A 220 -16.74 8.47 8.54
C GLN A 220 -16.03 7.12 8.68
N GLY A 221 -16.78 6.02 8.79
CA GLY A 221 -16.20 4.68 8.98
C GLY A 221 -15.70 4.00 7.69
N ILE A 222 -16.14 4.46 6.52
CA ILE A 222 -15.78 3.90 5.20
C ILE A 222 -15.44 5.08 4.29
N HIS A 223 -14.33 5.00 3.55
CA HIS A 223 -13.80 6.08 2.71
C HIS A 223 -13.47 7.40 3.45
N GLY A 224 -13.53 7.44 4.78
CA GLY A 224 -12.96 8.50 5.64
C GLY A 224 -12.30 7.93 6.91
N GLY A 225 -12.41 8.62 8.03
CA GLY A 225 -11.99 8.06 9.32
C GLY A 225 -10.50 8.21 9.62
N SER A 226 -10.16 8.15 10.90
CA SER A 226 -8.77 8.09 11.35
C SER A 226 -8.18 6.67 11.32
N ARG A 227 -9.01 5.64 11.10
CA ARG A 227 -8.64 4.21 11.21
C ARG A 227 -9.35 3.38 10.14
N THR A 228 -8.71 2.31 9.70
CA THR A 228 -9.37 1.30 8.85
C THR A 228 -10.10 0.28 9.72
N ILE A 229 -11.12 -0.36 9.12
CA ILE A 229 -11.86 -1.46 9.75
C ILE A 229 -11.29 -2.78 9.25
N PRO A 230 -10.76 -3.65 10.11
CA PRO A 230 -10.22 -4.95 9.72
C PRO A 230 -11.21 -5.77 8.87
N GLY A 231 -10.74 -6.30 7.74
CA GLY A 231 -11.53 -7.07 6.78
C GLY A 231 -12.45 -6.23 5.88
N ARG A 232 -12.52 -4.91 6.08
CA ARG A 232 -13.35 -3.97 5.30
C ARG A 232 -12.51 -2.82 4.74
N PHE A 233 -11.37 -3.16 4.14
CA PHE A 233 -10.43 -2.22 3.54
C PHE A 233 -9.97 -2.70 2.16
N GLY A 234 -9.62 -1.75 1.28
CA GLY A 234 -8.94 -2.04 0.03
C GLY A 234 -9.74 -2.99 -0.86
N ALA A 235 -9.07 -3.98 -1.42
CA ALA A 235 -9.70 -5.01 -2.25
C ALA A 235 -10.84 -5.72 -1.52
N LYS A 236 -10.71 -6.03 -0.22
CA LYS A 236 -11.77 -6.72 0.54
C LYS A 236 -13.07 -5.93 0.67
N ALA A 237 -13.02 -4.61 0.52
CA ALA A 237 -14.20 -3.74 0.58
C ALA A 237 -14.58 -3.12 -0.78
N SER A 238 -13.83 -3.44 -1.84
CA SER A 238 -14.09 -2.91 -3.17
C SER A 238 -15.17 -3.72 -3.87
N GLY A 239 -16.17 -3.02 -4.44
CA GLY A 239 -17.18 -3.64 -5.29
C GLY A 239 -16.62 -4.20 -6.59
N LEU A 240 -15.39 -3.83 -6.99
CA LEU A 240 -14.74 -4.39 -8.17
C LEU A 240 -14.50 -5.90 -8.03
N MET A 241 -14.24 -6.39 -6.82
CA MET A 241 -13.89 -7.79 -6.57
C MET A 241 -15.03 -8.76 -6.91
N GLU A 242 -16.28 -8.28 -6.96
CA GLU A 242 -17.43 -9.08 -7.41
C GLU A 242 -17.35 -9.49 -8.89
N TYR A 243 -16.52 -8.80 -9.67
CA TYR A 243 -16.39 -8.98 -11.12
C TYR A 243 -15.09 -9.70 -11.53
N MET A 244 -14.25 -10.08 -10.55
CA MET A 244 -12.89 -10.61 -10.80
C MET A 244 -12.80 -12.14 -10.77
N ASP A 245 -13.93 -12.83 -10.95
CA ASP A 245 -14.00 -14.29 -11.00
C ASP A 245 -14.96 -14.80 -12.08
N GLU A 246 -15.09 -16.14 -12.15
CA GLU A 246 -15.84 -16.83 -13.19
C GLU A 246 -17.33 -16.44 -13.25
N ARG A 247 -17.90 -15.88 -12.17
CA ARG A 247 -19.29 -15.38 -12.18
C ARG A 247 -19.45 -14.22 -13.15
N HIS A 248 -18.39 -13.46 -13.39
CA HIS A 248 -18.37 -12.42 -14.40
C HIS A 248 -17.99 -12.99 -15.76
N TYR A 249 -18.95 -13.67 -16.41
CA TYR A 249 -18.81 -14.20 -17.77
C TYR A 249 -17.59 -15.12 -17.99
N GLY A 250 -17.21 -15.92 -16.98
CA GLY A 250 -16.12 -16.89 -17.07
C GLY A 250 -14.73 -16.30 -16.99
N VAL A 251 -14.56 -15.09 -16.44
CA VAL A 251 -13.24 -14.47 -16.22
C VAL A 251 -12.36 -15.37 -15.35
N LYS A 252 -11.13 -15.60 -15.82
CA LYS A 252 -10.07 -16.33 -15.12
C LYS A 252 -8.79 -15.53 -15.21
N LEU A 253 -8.45 -14.84 -14.12
CA LEU A 253 -7.23 -14.05 -14.03
C LEU A 253 -6.06 -14.95 -13.61
N SER A 254 -4.86 -14.65 -14.13
CA SER A 254 -3.64 -15.21 -13.57
C SER A 254 -3.42 -14.67 -12.14
N GLU A 255 -2.59 -15.35 -11.35
CA GLU A 255 -2.27 -14.89 -9.99
C GLU A 255 -1.68 -13.47 -10.00
N GLU A 256 -0.80 -13.17 -10.96
CA GLU A 256 -0.22 -11.83 -11.11
C GLU A 256 -1.27 -10.78 -11.50
N ASP A 257 -2.15 -11.07 -12.46
CA ASP A 257 -3.19 -10.14 -12.91
C ASP A 257 -4.18 -9.82 -11.79
N PHE A 258 -4.55 -10.85 -11.01
CA PHE A 258 -5.38 -10.68 -9.84
C PHE A 258 -4.69 -9.84 -8.76
N HIS A 259 -3.40 -10.11 -8.49
CA HIS A 259 -2.60 -9.36 -7.53
C HIS A 259 -2.43 -7.88 -7.91
N ARG A 260 -2.20 -7.57 -9.19
CA ARG A 260 -2.10 -6.18 -9.69
C ARG A 260 -3.37 -5.36 -9.39
N LEU A 261 -4.54 -5.97 -9.53
CA LEU A 261 -5.83 -5.33 -9.21
C LEU A 261 -6.01 -5.15 -7.70
N ILE A 262 -5.69 -6.17 -6.90
CA ILE A 262 -5.70 -6.06 -5.43
C ILE A 262 -4.81 -4.91 -4.97
N LEU A 263 -3.57 -4.87 -5.49
CA LEU A 263 -2.58 -3.90 -5.07
C LEU A 263 -3.06 -2.47 -5.34
N TRP A 264 -3.67 -2.23 -6.50
CA TRP A 264 -4.26 -0.94 -6.83
C TRP A 264 -5.38 -0.53 -5.84
N LEU A 265 -6.30 -1.44 -5.55
CA LEU A 265 -7.42 -1.21 -4.61
C LEU A 265 -6.93 -0.96 -3.18
N ASP A 266 -5.97 -1.75 -2.72
CA ASP A 266 -5.34 -1.60 -1.40
C ASP A 266 -4.50 -0.31 -1.29
N CYS A 267 -4.06 0.23 -2.43
CA CYS A 267 -3.27 1.46 -2.53
C CYS A 267 -4.13 2.68 -2.84
N ASN A 268 -5.38 2.72 -2.36
CA ASN A 268 -6.31 3.85 -2.46
C ASN A 268 -6.75 4.17 -3.90
N SER A 269 -6.59 3.20 -4.81
CA SER A 269 -7.02 3.30 -6.20
C SER A 269 -6.47 4.55 -6.92
N GLU A 270 -5.22 4.93 -6.63
CA GLU A 270 -4.61 6.11 -7.25
C GLU A 270 -4.30 5.90 -8.74
N PHE A 271 -4.12 7.00 -9.47
CA PHE A 271 -3.70 6.96 -10.88
C PHE A 271 -2.19 7.19 -11.02
N TYR A 272 -1.69 8.27 -10.40
CA TYR A 272 -0.28 8.68 -10.41
C TYR A 272 0.46 8.21 -9.15
N GLY A 273 1.78 8.02 -9.24
CA GLY A 273 2.64 7.70 -8.10
C GLY A 273 3.70 8.76 -7.82
N SER A 274 3.66 9.89 -8.54
CA SER A 274 4.54 11.04 -8.35
C SER A 274 3.77 12.32 -8.65
N TYR A 275 4.24 13.45 -8.11
CA TYR A 275 3.65 14.77 -8.35
C TYR A 275 4.24 15.46 -9.58
N GLU A 276 5.18 14.81 -10.26
CA GLU A 276 5.93 15.30 -11.39
C GLU A 276 5.36 14.78 -12.71
N ASN A 277 5.45 15.59 -13.77
CA ASN A 277 5.21 15.20 -15.15
C ASN A 277 4.04 14.21 -15.37
N THR A 278 2.81 14.65 -15.09
CA THR A 278 1.60 13.82 -15.23
C THR A 278 1.39 13.32 -16.66
N ILE A 279 1.85 14.07 -17.66
CA ILE A 279 1.75 13.68 -19.08
C ILE A 279 2.56 12.41 -19.34
N ALA A 280 3.83 12.38 -18.91
CA ALA A 280 4.68 11.20 -19.05
C ALA A 280 4.11 10.01 -18.27
N GLN A 281 3.64 10.22 -17.04
CA GLN A 281 3.01 9.16 -16.25
C GLN A 281 1.74 8.59 -16.91
N ALA A 282 0.88 9.44 -17.49
CA ALA A 282 -0.34 9.03 -18.20
C ALA A 282 -0.02 8.22 -19.47
N GLN A 283 1.14 8.45 -20.07
CA GLN A 283 1.66 7.68 -21.20
C GLN A 283 2.41 6.40 -20.77
N GLY A 284 2.41 6.09 -19.46
CA GLY A 284 3.06 4.90 -18.92
C GLY A 284 4.59 5.03 -18.78
N GLN A 285 5.16 6.22 -18.92
CA GLN A 285 6.59 6.44 -18.69
C GLN A 285 6.92 6.45 -17.20
N ILE A 286 8.14 6.01 -16.87
CA ILE A 286 8.64 6.04 -15.49
C ILE A 286 8.96 7.48 -15.10
N VAL A 287 8.31 7.96 -14.04
CA VAL A 287 8.61 9.25 -13.42
C VAL A 287 8.90 9.01 -11.95
N TRP A 288 10.10 9.38 -11.52
CA TRP A 288 10.53 9.23 -10.14
C TRP A 288 10.14 10.48 -9.33
N PRO A 289 9.65 10.31 -8.08
CA PRO A 289 9.41 11.43 -7.18
C PRO A 289 10.70 12.19 -6.84
N THR A 290 10.62 13.52 -6.80
CA THR A 290 11.80 14.37 -6.58
C THR A 290 12.24 14.42 -5.10
N LEU A 291 11.32 14.15 -4.17
CA LEU A 291 11.55 14.25 -2.71
C LEU A 291 11.63 12.87 -2.02
N ASP A 292 12.03 11.83 -2.75
CA ASP A 292 12.30 10.50 -2.18
C ASP A 292 13.67 10.38 -1.50
#